data_AF-A0A0R2R1R0-F1
#
_entry.id   AF-A0A0R2R1R0-F1
#
_cell.length_a   1.000
_cell.length_b   1.000
_cell.length_c   1.000
_cell.angle_alpha   90.00
_cell.angle_beta   90.00
_cell.angle_gamma   90.00
#
_symmetry.space_group_name_H-M   'P 1'
#
loop_
_entity.id
_entity.type
_entity.pdbx_description
1 polymer ?
#
loop_
_entity_poly.entity_id
_entity_poly.type
_entity_poly.pdbx_seq_one_letter_code
_entity_poly.pdbx_strand_id
1 'polypeptide(L)'
;MFEVARTEIVSGQQFLKGQYQINTFGISCDEVMGEEGLFSKFLQLGDNEELPEPWRFLEGAVGAPKFVSGSAPGVGFRVQMISD
;
A
#
# COMPACT_ATOMS: atom_id res chain seq x y z
N MET A 1 12.09 -2.86 -4.37
CA MET A 1 11.32 -4.09 -4.18
C MET A 1 10.97 -4.19 -2.70
N PHE A 2 9.77 -4.67 -2.37
CA PHE A 2 9.27 -4.78 -1.00
C PHE A 2 8.80 -6.21 -0.75
N GLU A 3 9.21 -6.82 0.35
CA GLU A 3 8.81 -8.17 0.71
C GLU A 3 7.64 -8.15 1.69
N VAL A 4 6.57 -8.85 1.33
CA VAL A 4 5.46 -9.15 2.24
C VAL A 4 5.72 -10.52 2.85
N ALA A 5 6.05 -10.57 4.14
CA ALA A 5 6.51 -11.78 4.81
C ALA A 5 5.40 -12.82 5.08
N ARG A 6 4.16 -12.34 5.25
CA ARG A 6 2.96 -13.18 5.45
C ARG A 6 1.78 -12.53 4.76
N THR A 7 0.77 -13.32 4.42
CA THR A 7 -0.44 -12.80 3.80
C THR A 7 -1.17 -11.87 4.78
N GLU A 8 -1.42 -10.64 4.35
CA GLU A 8 -2.16 -9.62 5.10
C GLU A 8 -3.40 -9.21 4.31
N ILE A 9 -4.38 -8.62 5.00
CA ILE A 9 -5.55 -8.02 4.36
C ILE A 9 -5.67 -6.60 4.91
N VAL A 10 -5.74 -5.62 4.01
CA VAL A 10 -5.83 -4.20 4.34
C VAL A 10 -6.98 -3.60 3.56
N SER A 11 -7.97 -3.04 4.26
CA SER A 11 -9.16 -2.44 3.64
C SER A 11 -9.85 -3.39 2.65
N GLY A 12 -10.01 -4.67 3.02
CA GLY A 12 -10.59 -5.72 2.17
C GLY A 12 -9.69 -6.22 1.04
N GLN A 13 -8.52 -5.62 0.82
CA GLN A 13 -7.56 -6.06 -0.20
C GLN A 13 -6.54 -7.03 0.40
N GLN A 14 -6.48 -8.23 -0.17
CA GLN A 14 -5.50 -9.23 0.20
C GLN A 14 -4.12 -8.94 -0.44
N PHE A 15 -3.08 -8.96 0.38
CA PHE A 15 -1.67 -8.91 -0.03
C PHE A 15 -1.03 -10.25 0.34
N LEU A 16 -0.86 -11.14 -0.63
CA LEU A 16 -0.20 -12.44 -0.42
C LEU A 16 1.26 -12.27 -0.02
N LYS A 17 1.81 -13.26 0.68
CA LYS A 17 3.25 -13.38 0.85
C LYS A 17 3.95 -13.33 -0.52
N GLY A 18 5.02 -12.55 -0.64
CA GLY A 18 5.81 -12.46 -1.86
C GLY A 18 6.53 -11.14 -2.03
N GLN A 19 7.07 -10.91 -3.22
CA GLN A 19 7.76 -9.68 -3.58
C GLN A 19 6.83 -8.75 -4.35
N TYR A 20 6.92 -7.47 -4.01
CA TYR A 20 6.11 -6.40 -4.56
C TYR A 20 6.97 -5.27 -5.11
N GLN A 21 6.52 -4.73 -6.24
CA GLN A 21 6.96 -3.45 -6.75
C GLN A 21 6.02 -2.35 -6.28
N ILE A 22 6.59 -1.31 -5.69
CA ILE A 22 5.87 -0.11 -5.27
C ILE A 22 6.16 1.00 -6.27
N ASN A 23 5.10 1.58 -6.84
CA ASN A 23 5.17 2.68 -7.79
C ASN A 23 4.54 3.91 -7.15
N THR A 24 5.35 4.88 -6.71
CA THR A 24 4.88 6.12 -6.09
C THR A 24 4.55 7.20 -7.11
N PHE A 25 3.71 8.16 -6.72
CA PHE A 25 3.39 9.37 -7.48
C PHE A 25 3.11 10.49 -6.49
N GLY A 26 3.75 11.65 -6.66
CA GLY A 26 3.59 12.80 -5.75
C GLY A 26 4.08 12.58 -4.31
N ILE A 27 4.77 11.47 -4.03
CA ILE A 27 5.40 11.12 -2.74
C ILE A 27 6.74 10.42 -3.00
N SER A 28 7.69 10.58 -2.08
CA SER A 28 8.99 9.92 -2.20
C SER A 28 8.89 8.41 -1.98
N CYS A 29 9.82 7.64 -2.56
CA CYS A 29 9.90 6.20 -2.30
C CYS A 29 10.21 5.90 -0.83
N ASP A 30 11.06 6.72 -0.21
CA ASP A 30 11.51 6.54 1.19
C ASP A 30 10.38 6.69 2.21
N GLU A 31 9.36 7.51 1.92
CA GLU A 31 8.17 7.63 2.77
C GLU A 31 7.27 6.40 2.68
N VAL A 32 7.27 5.69 1.55
CA VAL A 32 6.37 4.56 1.31
C VAL A 32 7.03 3.23 1.66
N MET A 33 8.33 3.11 1.40
CA MET A 33 9.13 1.89 1.56
C MET A 33 9.85 1.83 2.91
N GLY A 34 10.37 0.64 3.25
CA GLY A 34 11.11 0.41 4.49
C GLY A 34 10.20 0.04 5.67
N GLU A 35 10.80 -0.37 6.79
CA GLU A 35 10.07 -0.85 7.98
C GLU A 35 9.10 0.20 8.55
N GLU A 36 9.52 1.47 8.52
CA GLU A 36 8.71 2.62 8.96
C GLU A 36 7.91 3.27 7.84
N GLY A 37 7.98 2.72 6.62
CA GLY A 37 7.27 3.22 5.45
C GLY A 37 5.76 3.02 5.56
N LEU A 38 5.02 3.84 4.81
CA LEU A 38 3.55 3.79 4.80
C LEU A 38 3.02 2.39 4.48
N PHE A 39 3.61 1.69 3.50
CA PHE A 39 3.09 0.37 3.14
C PHE A 39 3.30 -0.66 4.26
N SER A 40 4.45 -0.65 4.94
CA SER A 40 4.68 -1.50 6.12
C SER A 40 3.69 -1.20 7.23
N LYS A 41 3.40 0.07 7.49
CA LYS A 41 2.40 0.50 8.48
C LYS A 41 1.01 0.02 8.10
N PHE A 42 0.64 0.06 6.83
CA PHE A 42 -0.66 -0.40 6.37
C PHE A 42 -0.80 -1.92 6.50
N LEU A 43 0.25 -2.69 6.19
CA LEU A 43 0.24 -4.15 6.36
C LEU A 43 0.11 -4.59 7.82
N GLN A 44 0.44 -3.74 8.78
CA GLN A 44 0.29 -4.02 10.20
C GLN A 44 -1.13 -3.77 10.74
N LEU A 45 -1.97 -3.08 9.96
CA LEU A 45 -3.37 -2.85 10.31
C LEU A 45 -4.17 -4.15 10.15
N GLY A 46 -5.13 -4.38 11.04
CA GLY A 46 -6.17 -5.38 10.78
C GLY A 46 -7.03 -4.99 9.57
N ASP A 47 -7.67 -5.99 8.94
CA ASP A 47 -8.49 -5.81 7.73
C ASP A 47 -9.55 -4.68 7.86
N ASN A 48 -10.23 -4.63 9.00
CA ASN A 48 -11.28 -3.65 9.28
C ASN A 48 -10.77 -2.37 9.97
N GLU A 49 -9.46 -2.23 10.15
CA GLU A 49 -8.89 -0.99 10.67
C GLU A 49 -8.81 0.07 9.58
N GLU A 50 -9.16 1.30 9.94
CA GLU A 50 -9.05 2.43 9.03
C GLU A 50 -7.58 2.74 8.75
N LEU A 51 -7.29 3.09 7.49
CA LEU A 51 -5.98 3.62 7.14
C LEU A 51 -5.74 4.94 7.89
N PRO A 52 -4.52 5.21 8.37
CA PRO A 52 -4.22 6.46 9.06
C PRO A 52 -4.48 7.65 8.13
N GLU A 53 -5.10 8.70 8.64
CA GLU A 53 -5.28 9.93 7.87
C GLU A 53 -3.94 10.44 7.33
N PRO A 54 -3.89 10.98 6.10
CA PRO A 54 -5.00 11.22 5.17
C PRO A 54 -5.24 10.06 4.18
N TRP A 55 -4.72 8.87 4.45
CA TRP A 55 -4.65 7.80 3.46
C TRP A 55 -5.96 7.07 3.27
N ARG A 56 -6.22 6.67 2.03
CA ARG A 56 -7.35 5.80 1.69
C ARG A 56 -6.97 4.80 0.61
N PHE A 57 -7.56 3.61 0.70
CA PHE A 57 -7.52 2.63 -0.36
C PHE A 57 -8.49 3.06 -1.47
N LEU A 58 -8.03 3.03 -2.72
CA LEU A 58 -8.89 3.35 -3.86
C LEU A 58 -9.50 2.07 -4.43
N GLU A 59 -10.67 1.71 -3.90
CA GLU A 59 -11.45 0.56 -4.39
C GLU A 59 -11.74 0.67 -5.89
N GLY A 60 -11.69 -0.46 -6.59
CA GLY A 60 -11.99 -0.54 -8.02
C GLY A 60 -10.94 0.10 -8.93
N ALA A 61 -9.76 0.47 -8.42
CA ALA A 61 -8.66 0.93 -9.26
C ALA A 61 -8.26 -0.17 -10.28
N VAL A 62 -8.33 0.14 -11.57
CA VAL A 62 -7.86 -0.78 -12.62
C VAL A 62 -6.35 -1.01 -12.46
N GLY A 63 -5.94 -2.28 -12.48
CA GLY A 63 -4.55 -2.72 -12.34
C GLY A 63 -4.15 -3.01 -10.89
N ALA A 64 -2.93 -2.63 -10.51
CA ALA A 64 -2.39 -2.89 -9.17
C ALA A 64 -3.15 -2.12 -8.07
N PRO A 65 -3.37 -2.71 -6.88
CA PRO A 65 -3.89 -2.03 -5.70
C PRO A 65 -3.30 -0.62 -5.50
N LYS A 66 -4.14 0.35 -5.16
CA LYS A 66 -3.75 1.77 -5.13
C LYS A 66 -4.16 2.43 -3.81
N PHE A 67 -3.19 3.09 -3.18
CA PHE A 67 -3.39 3.97 -2.03
C PHE A 67 -3.21 5.42 -2.46
N VAL A 68 -4.08 6.30 -1.98
CA VAL A 68 -4.03 7.73 -2.32
C VAL A 68 -4.18 8.57 -1.06
N SER A 69 -3.56 9.75 -1.06
CA SER A 69 -3.85 10.77 -0.07
C SER A 69 -5.20 11.40 -0.36
N GLY A 70 -6.05 11.50 0.66
CA GLY A 70 -7.30 12.26 0.64
C GLY A 70 -7.09 13.77 0.72
N SER A 71 -5.93 14.22 1.24
CA SER A 71 -5.63 15.64 1.43
C SER A 71 -4.92 16.29 0.23
N ALA A 72 -4.29 15.50 -0.64
CA ALA A 72 -3.48 16.01 -1.75
C ALA A 72 -3.79 15.27 -3.08
N PRO A 73 -4.31 15.97 -4.11
CA PRO A 73 -4.50 15.41 -5.44
C PRO A 73 -3.18 14.91 -6.03
N GLY A 74 -3.20 13.71 -6.62
CA GLY A 74 -2.02 13.18 -7.31
C GLY A 74 -0.89 12.70 -6.38
N VAL A 75 -1.19 12.45 -5.10
CA VAL A 75 -0.26 11.86 -4.13
C VAL A 75 -0.69 10.45 -3.76
N GLY A 76 0.24 9.48 -3.85
CA GLY A 76 0.01 8.11 -3.43
C GLY A 76 0.93 7.09 -4.10
N PHE A 77 0.54 5.82 -4.03
CA PHE A 77 1.33 4.73 -4.57
C PHE A 77 0.48 3.53 -4.99
N ARG A 78 1.03 2.72 -5.90
CA ARG A 78 0.48 1.42 -6.30
C ARG A 78 1.40 0.31 -5.84
N VAL A 79 0.80 -0.84 -5.51
CA VAL A 79 1.50 -2.02 -5.00
C VAL A 79 1.20 -3.19 -5.92
N GLN A 80 2.19 -3.62 -6.69
CA GLN A 80 2.06 -4.70 -7.68
C GLN A 80 2.86 -5.92 -7.22
N MET A 81 2.21 -7.07 -7.10
CA MET A 81 2.92 -8.34 -6.87
C MET A 81 3.72 -8.68 -8.12
N ILE A 82 4.97 -9.09 -7.93
CA ILE A 82 5.88 -9.45 -9.03
C ILE A 82 6.41 -10.88 -8.91
N SER A 83 6.43 -11.46 -7.70
CA SER A 83 6.70 -12.89 -7.47
C SER A 83 6.14 -13.31 -6.11
N ASP A 84 5.89 -14.61 -5.94
CA ASP A 84 5.54 -15.27 -4.66
C ASP A 84 6.78 -15.79 -3.89
#